data_AF-A0A2E6H5C0-F1
#
_entry.id   AF-A0A2E6H5C0-F1
#
_cell.length_a   1.000
_cell.length_b   1.000
_cell.length_c   1.000
_cell.angle_alpha   90.00
_cell.angle_beta   90.00
_cell.angle_gamma   90.00
#
_symmetry.space_group_name_H-M   'P 1'
#
loop_
_entity.id
_entity.type
_entity.pdbx_description
1 polymer ?
#
loop_
_entity_poly.entity_id
_entity_poly.type
_entity_poly.pdbx_seq_one_letter_code
_entity_poly.pdbx_strand_id
1 'polypeptide(L)'
;MKKLMTLIFAVSAMTTAQAQDRTTMEAKLLKATSNLQRAVDRNLTIMTDGDLREALRATRNAIRAVRGQGGGGNGGGGHFPAYVANVKFESNAFLLQASDVHEFKEQCLVRAQQTNLGNIDDIYLSFNGAPQVKKHTSGWWTTNDQKCGILTGMILDEAFKQGIVLSRKRYVMTGDADGQGLFAEGNNIFELEQSCTENLNLSGNVDDVRVRLNGGELKTSHTGGWWTTAGEVCRNAVSTVFR
;
A
#
# COMPACT_ATOMS: atom_id res chain seq x y z
N MET A 1 50.92 -31.36 -26.84
CA MET A 1 51.01 -30.00 -26.25
C MET A 1 50.10 -29.02 -27.00
N LYS A 2 48.77 -29.08 -26.84
CA LYS A 2 47.83 -28.11 -27.47
C LYS A 2 46.39 -28.11 -26.87
N LYS A 3 46.22 -28.51 -25.60
CA LYS A 3 44.91 -28.54 -24.93
C LYS A 3 44.98 -28.10 -23.45
N LEU A 4 45.79 -27.08 -23.14
CA LEU A 4 45.93 -26.58 -21.77
C LEU A 4 46.01 -25.05 -21.67
N MET A 5 45.38 -24.32 -22.59
CA MET A 5 45.50 -22.84 -22.63
C MET A 5 44.17 -22.13 -22.94
N THR A 6 43.03 -22.73 -22.62
CA THR A 6 41.69 -22.16 -22.92
C THR A 6 40.75 -22.19 -21.71
N LEU A 7 41.30 -22.17 -20.48
CA LEU A 7 40.50 -22.21 -19.25
C LEU A 7 40.83 -21.10 -18.23
N ILE A 8 41.54 -20.05 -18.64
CA ILE A 8 41.91 -18.93 -17.74
C ILE A 8 41.13 -17.64 -18.03
N PHE A 9 40.42 -17.52 -19.15
CA PHE A 9 39.65 -16.30 -19.48
C PHE A 9 38.17 -16.31 -19.08
N ALA A 10 37.63 -17.39 -18.50
CA ALA A 10 36.22 -17.47 -18.09
C ALA A 10 35.97 -17.15 -16.60
N VAL A 11 37.02 -17.06 -15.77
CA VAL A 11 36.88 -16.80 -14.32
C VAL A 11 36.94 -15.30 -13.99
N SER A 12 37.48 -14.47 -14.89
CA SER A 12 37.60 -13.02 -14.68
C SER A 12 36.36 -12.20 -15.07
N ALA A 13 35.37 -12.82 -15.73
CA ALA A 13 34.13 -12.14 -16.14
C ALA A 13 32.95 -12.37 -15.19
N MET A 14 33.06 -13.32 -14.24
CA MET A 14 32.00 -13.59 -13.26
C MET A 14 32.12 -12.76 -11.97
N THR A 15 33.29 -12.19 -11.69
CA THR A 15 33.50 -11.30 -10.52
C THR A 15 33.03 -9.87 -10.76
N THR A 16 32.92 -9.42 -12.02
CA THR A 16 32.47 -8.06 -12.36
C THR A 16 30.95 -7.91 -12.32
N ALA A 17 30.19 -8.97 -12.65
CA ALA A 17 28.73 -8.96 -12.57
C ALA A 17 28.21 -8.88 -11.11
N GLN A 18 28.88 -9.51 -10.15
CA GLN A 18 28.53 -9.38 -8.72
C GLN A 18 28.98 -8.05 -8.10
N ALA A 19 30.06 -7.44 -8.60
CA ALA A 19 30.52 -6.13 -8.11
C ALA A 19 29.56 -4.99 -8.52
N GLN A 20 28.92 -5.10 -9.68
CA GLN A 20 27.99 -4.09 -10.20
C GLN A 20 26.66 -4.05 -9.42
N ASP A 21 26.23 -5.20 -8.89
CA ASP A 21 25.04 -5.28 -8.04
C ASP A 21 25.29 -4.69 -6.64
N ARG A 22 26.49 -4.95 -6.07
CA ARG A 22 26.87 -4.42 -4.76
C ARG A 22 26.99 -2.89 -4.75
N THR A 23 27.65 -2.30 -5.74
CA THR A 23 27.78 -0.83 -5.82
C THR A 23 26.44 -0.14 -6.04
N THR A 24 25.54 -0.78 -6.80
CA THR A 24 24.16 -0.31 -7.01
C THR A 24 23.35 -0.40 -5.70
N MET A 25 23.51 -1.48 -4.93
CA MET A 25 22.88 -1.61 -3.62
C MET A 25 23.44 -0.62 -2.59
N GLU A 26 24.75 -0.39 -2.56
CA GLU A 26 25.38 0.60 -1.69
C GLU A 26 24.89 2.02 -2.03
N ALA A 27 24.76 2.37 -3.32
CA ALA A 27 24.20 3.64 -3.75
C ALA A 27 22.72 3.79 -3.38
N LYS A 28 21.91 2.73 -3.53
CA LYS A 28 20.50 2.71 -3.08
C LYS A 28 20.39 2.86 -1.56
N LEU A 29 21.27 2.19 -0.80
CA LEU A 29 21.31 2.27 0.66
C LEU A 29 21.73 3.65 1.16
N LEU A 30 22.75 4.26 0.54
CA LEU A 30 23.18 5.62 0.86
C LEU A 30 22.08 6.65 0.54
N LYS A 31 21.38 6.48 -0.60
CA LYS A 31 20.24 7.33 -0.96
C LYS A 31 19.07 7.17 0.02
N ALA A 32 18.75 5.93 0.41
CA ALA A 32 17.71 5.65 1.41
C ALA A 32 18.07 6.24 2.78
N THR A 33 19.35 6.13 3.19
CA THR A 33 19.84 6.67 4.46
C THR A 33 19.83 8.21 4.46
N SER A 34 20.21 8.85 3.34
CA SER A 34 20.09 10.31 3.15
C SER A 34 18.64 10.80 3.19
N ASN A 35 17.71 10.03 2.60
CA ASN A 35 16.29 10.35 2.63
C ASN A 35 15.70 10.19 4.03
N LEU A 36 16.14 9.16 4.77
CA LEU A 36 15.76 8.94 6.16
C LEU A 36 16.31 10.05 7.06
N GLN A 37 17.58 10.42 6.90
CA GLN A 37 18.21 11.54 7.62
C GLN A 37 17.40 12.82 7.40
N ARG A 38 17.06 13.14 6.15
CA ARG A 38 16.23 14.31 5.81
C ARG A 38 14.77 14.21 6.29
N ALA A 39 14.24 13.02 6.52
CA ALA A 39 12.91 12.82 7.09
C ALA A 39 12.93 12.98 8.62
N VAL A 40 13.99 12.48 9.26
CA VAL A 40 14.26 12.66 10.69
C VAL A 40 14.51 14.13 11.00
N ASP A 41 15.38 14.81 10.23
CA ASP A 41 15.69 16.23 10.40
C ASP A 41 14.46 17.13 10.17
N ARG A 42 13.52 16.72 9.30
CA ARG A 42 12.27 17.45 9.06
C ARG A 42 11.18 17.21 10.11
N ASN A 43 11.26 16.11 10.87
CA ASN A 43 10.24 15.74 11.87
C ASN A 43 10.72 15.84 13.33
N LEU A 44 11.99 16.19 13.55
CA LEU A 44 12.62 16.30 14.88
C LEU A 44 12.01 17.41 15.77
N THR A 45 11.18 18.31 15.21
CA THR A 45 10.44 19.31 15.99
C THR A 45 9.12 18.80 16.57
N ILE A 46 8.66 17.59 16.22
CA ILE A 46 7.32 17.09 16.61
C ILE A 46 7.33 15.63 17.15
N MET A 47 8.37 14.83 16.86
CA MET A 47 8.40 13.44 17.32
C MET A 47 8.79 13.30 18.80
N THR A 48 8.02 12.53 19.56
CA THR A 48 8.41 12.14 20.91
C THR A 48 9.56 11.12 20.86
N ASP A 49 10.32 11.01 21.95
CA ASP A 49 11.40 10.02 22.08
C ASP A 49 10.91 8.56 21.88
N GLY A 50 9.64 8.30 22.15
CA GLY A 50 8.98 7.01 21.88
C GLY A 50 8.85 6.73 20.39
N ASP A 51 8.33 7.69 19.64
CA ASP A 51 8.12 7.59 18.19
C ASP A 51 9.45 7.45 17.45
N LEU A 52 10.48 8.18 17.90
CA LEU A 52 11.82 8.09 17.33
C LEU A 52 12.42 6.69 17.56
N ARG A 53 12.24 6.10 18.74
CA ARG A 53 12.70 4.74 19.04
C ARG A 53 11.95 3.69 18.23
N GLU A 54 10.65 3.84 18.02
CA GLU A 54 9.86 2.92 17.19
C GLU A 54 10.23 3.05 15.71
N ALA A 55 10.41 4.27 15.19
CA ALA A 55 10.89 4.52 13.83
C ALA A 55 12.30 3.97 13.60
N LEU A 56 13.22 4.16 14.56
CA LEU A 56 14.56 3.57 14.52
C LEU A 56 14.53 2.05 14.58
N ARG A 57 13.65 1.46 15.39
CA ARG A 57 13.47 0.00 15.47
C ARG A 57 12.92 -0.56 14.16
N ALA A 58 11.91 0.08 13.58
CA ALA A 58 11.33 -0.29 12.29
C ALA A 58 12.36 -0.16 11.14
N THR A 59 13.12 0.93 11.12
CA THR A 59 14.22 1.13 10.16
C THR A 59 15.30 0.06 10.32
N ARG A 60 15.70 -0.26 11.57
CA ARG A 60 16.71 -1.27 11.85
C ARG A 60 16.24 -2.67 11.44
N ASN A 61 14.95 -2.97 11.57
CA ASN A 61 14.33 -4.20 11.07
C ASN A 61 14.31 -4.24 9.54
N ALA A 62 13.96 -3.14 8.87
CA ALA A 62 14.01 -3.04 7.41
C ALA A 62 15.44 -3.21 6.86
N ILE A 63 16.44 -2.58 7.51
CA ILE A 63 17.85 -2.75 7.15
C ILE A 63 18.30 -4.20 7.38
N ARG A 64 17.83 -4.87 8.44
CA ARG A 64 18.11 -6.30 8.68
C ARG A 64 17.47 -7.20 7.62
N ALA A 65 16.26 -6.91 7.17
CA ALA A 65 15.62 -7.63 6.07
C ALA A 65 16.41 -7.48 4.76
N VAL A 66 16.87 -6.27 4.45
CA VAL A 66 17.71 -5.98 3.28
C VAL A 66 19.11 -6.61 3.39
N ARG A 67 19.73 -6.60 4.59
CA ARG A 67 21.03 -7.25 4.81
C ARG A 67 20.95 -8.77 4.93
N GLY A 68 19.79 -9.32 5.32
CA GLY A 68 19.53 -10.75 5.41
C GLY A 68 19.44 -11.45 4.05
N GLN A 69 19.23 -10.70 2.96
CA GLN A 69 19.25 -11.23 1.59
C GLN A 69 20.62 -11.71 1.08
N GLY A 70 21.70 -11.56 1.87
CA GLY A 70 23.07 -11.94 1.46
C GLY A 70 23.62 -13.24 2.05
N GLY A 71 22.87 -14.00 2.87
CA GLY A 71 23.41 -15.14 3.61
C GLY A 71 22.57 -16.39 3.46
N GLY A 72 23.08 -17.38 2.73
CA GLY A 72 22.46 -18.67 2.46
C GLY A 72 21.88 -19.34 3.71
N GLY A 73 20.57 -19.50 3.73
CA GLY A 73 19.83 -20.30 4.69
C GLY A 73 18.73 -21.05 3.93
N ASN A 74 19.00 -22.32 3.64
CA ASN A 74 18.07 -23.23 2.98
C ASN A 74 16.94 -23.56 3.98
N GLY A 75 15.84 -22.81 3.93
CA GLY A 75 14.68 -23.01 4.80
C GLY A 75 13.48 -22.24 4.26
N GLY A 76 12.61 -22.95 3.54
CA GLY A 76 11.45 -22.41 2.84
C GLY A 76 10.46 -21.68 3.76
N GLY A 77 10.54 -20.36 3.76
CA GLY A 77 9.46 -19.46 4.14
C GLY A 77 9.45 -18.36 3.08
N GLY A 78 8.46 -18.38 2.19
CA GLY A 78 8.34 -17.42 1.09
C GLY A 78 8.31 -16.00 1.66
N HIS A 79 9.44 -15.30 1.57
CA HIS A 79 9.57 -13.92 1.98
C HIS A 79 8.92 -13.07 0.88
N PHE A 80 7.62 -12.81 1.01
CA PHE A 80 6.93 -11.86 0.14
C PHE A 80 7.58 -10.48 0.31
N PRO A 81 7.68 -9.68 -0.77
CA PRO A 81 8.21 -8.32 -0.65
C PRO A 81 7.36 -7.53 0.34
N ALA A 82 8.00 -7.03 1.40
CA ALA A 82 7.34 -6.15 2.37
C ALA A 82 7.25 -4.74 1.77
N TYR A 83 6.03 -4.28 1.54
CA TYR A 83 5.73 -2.92 1.12
C TYR A 83 5.64 -2.03 2.36
N VAL A 84 6.05 -0.76 2.22
CA VAL A 84 6.09 0.18 3.34
C VAL A 84 5.24 1.40 3.04
N ALA A 85 4.31 1.72 3.93
CA ALA A 85 3.50 2.94 3.88
C ALA A 85 3.79 3.80 5.12
N ASN A 86 4.28 5.02 4.90
CA ASN A 86 4.36 6.04 5.95
C ASN A 86 3.09 6.89 5.87
N VAL A 87 2.26 6.78 6.90
CA VAL A 87 0.91 7.32 6.93
C VAL A 87 0.81 8.37 8.02
N LYS A 88 0.06 9.44 7.75
CA LYS A 88 -0.32 10.43 8.77
C LYS A 88 -1.81 10.72 8.71
N PHE A 89 -2.50 10.55 9.83
CA PHE A 89 -3.87 11.02 10.05
C PHE A 89 -3.80 12.28 10.91
N GLU A 90 -4.06 13.45 10.32
CA GLU A 90 -3.80 14.75 10.94
C GLU A 90 -2.33 14.93 11.38
N SER A 91 -2.09 14.86 12.70
CA SER A 91 -0.79 14.91 13.35
C SER A 91 -0.24 13.52 13.71
N ASN A 92 -1.06 12.47 13.65
CA ASN A 92 -0.71 11.13 14.08
C ASN A 92 -0.04 10.36 12.94
N ALA A 93 1.28 10.18 13.03
CA ALA A 93 2.06 9.44 12.04
C ALA A 93 2.29 7.99 12.50
N PHE A 94 2.22 7.04 11.58
CA PHE A 94 2.58 5.65 11.82
C PHE A 94 3.10 4.97 10.55
N LEU A 95 3.90 3.93 10.74
CA LEU A 95 4.47 3.14 9.67
C LEU A 95 3.73 1.80 9.57
N LEU A 96 3.20 1.52 8.38
CA LEU A 96 2.61 0.22 8.06
C LEU A 96 3.57 -0.57 7.17
N GLN A 97 3.66 -1.88 7.43
CA GLN A 97 4.50 -2.80 6.65
C GLN A 97 3.70 -4.05 6.33
N ALA A 98 3.34 -4.24 5.07
CA ALA A 98 2.44 -5.31 4.68
C ALA A 98 2.89 -5.96 3.37
N SER A 99 2.51 -7.22 3.20
CA SER A 99 2.76 -8.01 1.99
C SER A 99 1.65 -7.84 0.95
N ASP A 100 0.45 -7.44 1.36
CA ASP A 100 -0.68 -7.16 0.49
C ASP A 100 -1.59 -6.05 1.04
N VAL A 101 -2.55 -5.65 0.21
CA VAL A 101 -3.51 -4.58 0.51
C VAL A 101 -4.42 -4.90 1.70
N HIS A 102 -4.74 -6.17 1.91
CA HIS A 102 -5.59 -6.61 3.01
C HIS A 102 -4.88 -6.38 4.34
N GLU A 103 -3.63 -6.82 4.43
CA GLU A 103 -2.79 -6.62 5.62
C GLU A 103 -2.56 -5.11 5.91
N PHE A 104 -2.48 -4.25 4.88
CA PHE A 104 -2.48 -2.79 5.10
C PHE A 104 -3.76 -2.29 5.77
N LYS A 105 -4.94 -2.76 5.31
CA LYS A 105 -6.23 -2.39 5.89
C LYS A 105 -6.32 -2.85 7.35
N GLU A 106 -5.95 -4.10 7.63
CA GLU A 106 -5.94 -4.65 8.99
C GLU A 106 -5.01 -3.88 9.93
N GLN A 107 -3.77 -3.62 9.52
CA GLN A 107 -2.83 -2.84 10.33
C GLN A 107 -3.33 -1.40 10.55
N CYS A 108 -3.96 -0.79 9.54
CA CYS A 108 -4.59 0.51 9.70
C CYS A 108 -5.68 0.48 10.78
N LEU A 109 -6.58 -0.51 10.75
CA LEU A 109 -7.67 -0.62 11.72
C LEU A 109 -7.14 -0.74 13.15
N VAL A 110 -6.12 -1.58 13.35
CA VAL A 110 -5.45 -1.75 14.66
C VAL A 110 -4.85 -0.42 15.14
N ARG A 111 -4.10 0.28 14.28
CA ARG A 111 -3.48 1.56 14.65
C ARG A 111 -4.52 2.65 14.90
N ALA A 112 -5.55 2.74 14.06
CA ALA A 112 -6.63 3.71 14.21
C ALA A 112 -7.41 3.53 15.52
N GLN A 113 -7.61 2.29 15.95
CA GLN A 113 -8.21 1.98 17.25
C GLN A 113 -7.30 2.35 18.42
N GLN A 114 -5.99 2.04 18.34
CA GLN A 114 -5.03 2.33 19.40
C GLN A 114 -4.83 3.83 19.61
N THR A 115 -4.79 4.61 18.54
CA THR A 115 -4.55 6.06 18.59
C THR A 115 -5.83 6.86 18.90
N ASN A 116 -7.00 6.21 18.84
CA ASN A 116 -8.31 6.86 19.04
C ASN A 116 -8.45 8.16 18.21
N LEU A 117 -8.28 8.04 16.89
CA LEU A 117 -8.09 9.16 15.95
C LEU A 117 -9.20 10.22 15.91
N GLY A 118 -10.33 10.03 16.59
CA GLY A 118 -11.46 10.97 16.55
C GLY A 118 -11.98 11.18 15.13
N ASN A 119 -12.47 12.38 14.82
CA ASN A 119 -12.84 12.78 13.47
C ASN A 119 -11.62 13.37 12.77
N ILE A 120 -11.37 12.95 11.52
CA ILE A 120 -10.25 13.48 10.71
C ILE A 120 -10.75 13.91 9.33
N ASP A 121 -10.08 14.88 8.73
CA ASP A 121 -10.38 15.43 7.41
C ASP A 121 -9.17 15.40 6.46
N ASP A 122 -7.97 15.14 6.99
CA ASP A 122 -6.73 14.98 6.25
C ASP A 122 -6.02 13.63 6.47
N ILE A 123 -5.69 12.97 5.36
CA ILE A 123 -4.86 11.75 5.32
C ILE A 123 -3.66 12.00 4.42
N TYR A 124 -2.46 11.71 4.91
CA TYR A 124 -1.21 11.80 4.17
C TYR A 124 -0.58 10.41 4.02
N LEU A 125 -0.03 10.12 2.85
CA LEU A 125 0.60 8.83 2.53
C LEU A 125 1.90 9.05 1.76
N SER A 126 2.98 8.38 2.17
CA SER A 126 4.14 8.11 1.34
C SER A 126 4.30 6.60 1.22
N PHE A 127 4.16 6.08 0.01
CA PHE A 127 4.18 4.64 -0.26
C PHE A 127 5.49 4.24 -0.94
N ASN A 128 6.22 3.29 -0.36
CA ASN A 128 7.51 2.79 -0.87
C ASN A 128 8.55 3.89 -1.16
N GLY A 129 8.55 4.94 -0.34
CA GLY A 129 9.48 6.07 -0.49
C GLY A 129 9.12 7.04 -1.62
N ALA A 130 7.95 6.90 -2.24
CA ALA A 130 7.40 7.89 -3.15
C ALA A 130 7.08 9.22 -2.43
N PRO A 131 6.99 10.36 -3.14
CA PRO A 131 6.55 11.62 -2.56
C PRO A 131 5.22 11.48 -1.81
N GLN A 132 5.06 12.29 -0.77
CA GLN A 132 3.83 12.26 0.02
C GLN A 132 2.66 12.79 -0.81
N VAL A 133 1.56 12.05 -0.80
CA VAL A 133 0.26 12.46 -1.32
C VAL A 133 -0.71 12.74 -0.18
N LYS A 134 -1.66 13.65 -0.41
CA LYS A 134 -2.68 14.07 0.56
C LYS A 134 -4.07 13.80 0.00
N LYS A 135 -4.97 13.29 0.83
CA LYS A 135 -6.41 13.28 0.59
C LYS A 135 -7.07 14.15 1.65
N HIS A 136 -7.97 15.01 1.20
CA HIS A 136 -8.75 15.93 2.03
C HIS A 136 -10.24 15.72 1.77
N THR A 137 -11.09 15.91 2.78
CA THR A 137 -12.55 15.97 2.66
C THR A 137 -13.08 17.25 3.30
N SER A 138 -14.18 17.80 2.77
CA SER A 138 -14.86 18.97 3.35
C SER A 138 -15.70 18.65 4.59
N GLY A 139 -15.93 17.36 4.85
CA GLY A 139 -16.62 16.85 6.03
C GLY A 139 -15.65 16.19 7.00
N TRP A 140 -16.05 15.04 7.55
CA TRP A 140 -15.21 14.26 8.45
C TRP A 140 -15.32 12.78 8.15
N TRP A 141 -14.20 12.07 8.17
CA TRP A 141 -14.20 10.62 8.30
C TRP A 141 -14.29 10.27 9.78
N THR A 142 -15.43 9.72 10.19
CA THR A 142 -15.77 9.54 11.60
C THR A 142 -15.44 8.13 12.08
N THR A 143 -15.57 7.12 11.21
CA THR A 143 -15.29 5.73 11.57
C THR A 143 -13.89 5.30 11.15
N ASN A 144 -13.32 4.33 11.87
CA ASN A 144 -12.01 3.77 11.51
C ASN A 144 -12.07 3.04 10.16
N ASP A 145 -13.18 2.38 9.83
CA ASP A 145 -13.38 1.74 8.53
C ASP A 145 -13.34 2.74 7.37
N GLN A 146 -13.98 3.91 7.53
CA GLN A 146 -13.91 4.97 6.52
C GLN A 146 -12.46 5.45 6.32
N LYS A 147 -11.76 5.79 7.41
CA LYS A 147 -10.38 6.28 7.35
C LYS A 147 -9.45 5.25 6.69
N CYS A 148 -9.56 3.99 7.10
CA CYS A 148 -8.74 2.91 6.57
C CYS A 148 -9.13 2.52 5.15
N GLY A 149 -10.40 2.62 4.77
CA GLY A 149 -10.86 2.45 3.39
C GLY A 149 -10.23 3.50 2.46
N ILE A 150 -10.26 4.78 2.86
CA ILE A 150 -9.62 5.86 2.10
C ILE A 150 -8.11 5.64 1.99
N LEU A 151 -7.43 5.34 3.11
CA LEU A 151 -6.00 5.05 3.11
C LEU A 151 -5.66 3.89 2.17
N THR A 152 -6.42 2.81 2.22
CA THR A 152 -6.21 1.62 1.38
C THR A 152 -6.37 1.97 -0.09
N GLY A 153 -7.38 2.79 -0.44
CA GLY A 153 -7.52 3.35 -1.78
C GLY A 153 -6.31 4.17 -2.22
N MET A 154 -5.78 5.04 -1.34
CA MET A 154 -4.56 5.81 -1.62
C MET A 154 -3.33 4.90 -1.83
N ILE A 155 -3.18 3.83 -1.03
CA ILE A 155 -2.09 2.85 -1.18
C ILE A 155 -2.16 2.14 -2.53
N LEU A 156 -3.36 1.72 -2.95
CA LEU A 156 -3.57 1.08 -4.25
C LEU A 156 -3.28 2.03 -5.41
N ASP A 157 -3.72 3.28 -5.32
CA ASP A 157 -3.45 4.30 -6.33
C ASP A 157 -1.93 4.53 -6.48
N GLU A 158 -1.20 4.65 -5.38
CA GLU A 158 0.26 4.82 -5.41
C GLU A 158 1.00 3.57 -5.86
N ALA A 159 0.53 2.38 -5.48
CA ALA A 159 1.09 1.12 -5.94
C ALA A 159 0.92 0.97 -7.46
N PHE A 160 -0.26 1.29 -7.98
CA PHE A 160 -0.54 1.25 -9.42
C PHE A 160 0.37 2.20 -10.21
N LYS A 161 0.55 3.44 -9.75
CA LYS A 161 1.50 4.41 -10.36
C LYS A 161 2.93 3.87 -10.42
N GLN A 162 3.30 3.00 -9.47
CA GLN A 162 4.61 2.36 -9.39
C GLN A 162 4.68 1.01 -10.12
N GLY A 163 3.57 0.54 -10.74
CA GLY A 163 3.50 -0.78 -11.38
C GLY A 163 3.53 -1.94 -10.38
N ILE A 164 3.15 -1.70 -9.13
CA ILE A 164 3.12 -2.69 -8.05
C ILE A 164 1.71 -3.28 -7.95
N VAL A 165 1.61 -4.60 -7.94
CA VAL A 165 0.36 -5.33 -7.66
C VAL A 165 0.36 -5.75 -6.20
N LEU A 166 -0.48 -5.11 -5.38
CA LEU A 166 -0.57 -5.34 -3.94
C LEU A 166 -1.57 -6.42 -3.52
N SER A 167 -2.30 -7.04 -4.44
CA SER A 167 -3.27 -8.05 -4.05
C SER A 167 -2.86 -9.42 -4.53
N ARG A 168 -3.08 -10.42 -3.66
CA ARG A 168 -3.13 -11.83 -4.07
C ARG A 168 -4.38 -12.11 -4.90
N LYS A 169 -5.42 -11.28 -4.77
CA LYS A 169 -6.66 -11.36 -5.52
C LYS A 169 -6.50 -10.68 -6.87
N ARG A 170 -7.16 -11.26 -7.88
CA ARG A 170 -7.10 -10.76 -9.27
C ARG A 170 -7.79 -9.41 -9.45
N TYR A 171 -8.81 -9.15 -8.63
CA TYR A 171 -9.65 -7.97 -8.72
C TYR A 171 -9.70 -7.27 -7.37
N VAL A 172 -9.38 -5.98 -7.37
CA VAL A 172 -9.53 -5.07 -6.26
C VAL A 172 -10.29 -3.86 -6.75
N MET A 173 -11.48 -3.64 -6.23
CA MET A 173 -12.32 -2.50 -6.57
C MET A 173 -12.31 -1.49 -5.43
N THR A 174 -12.02 -0.24 -5.75
CA THR A 174 -12.12 0.88 -4.82
C THR A 174 -12.95 2.01 -5.39
N GLY A 175 -13.55 2.81 -4.53
CA GLY A 175 -14.39 3.91 -4.98
C GLY A 175 -15.23 4.52 -3.88
N ASP A 176 -16.32 5.16 -4.29
CA ASP A 176 -17.37 5.62 -3.40
C ASP A 176 -18.76 5.53 -4.04
N ALA A 177 -19.77 5.37 -3.18
CA ALA A 177 -21.20 5.39 -3.49
C ALA A 177 -21.83 6.55 -2.70
N ASP A 178 -22.08 7.68 -3.35
CA ASP A 178 -22.49 8.93 -2.69
C ASP A 178 -21.64 9.29 -1.47
N GLY A 179 -20.32 9.22 -1.62
CA GLY A 179 -19.36 9.52 -0.55
C GLY A 179 -19.15 8.39 0.46
N GLN A 180 -19.90 7.29 0.36
CA GLN A 180 -19.68 6.08 1.16
C GLN A 180 -18.56 5.26 0.54
N GLY A 181 -17.46 5.06 1.26
CA GLY A 181 -16.28 4.36 0.75
C GLY A 181 -16.59 2.93 0.32
N LEU A 182 -16.18 2.56 -0.89
CA LEU A 182 -16.26 1.21 -1.43
C LEU A 182 -14.88 0.56 -1.46
N PHE A 183 -14.78 -0.64 -0.91
CA PHE A 183 -13.62 -1.51 -1.05
C PHE A 183 -14.11 -2.95 -1.20
N ALA A 184 -13.65 -3.64 -2.24
CA ALA A 184 -13.95 -5.04 -2.48
C ALA A 184 -12.77 -5.74 -3.14
N GLU A 185 -12.62 -7.03 -2.88
CA GLU A 185 -11.59 -7.83 -3.54
C GLU A 185 -12.09 -9.26 -3.84
N GLY A 186 -11.58 -9.86 -4.92
CA GLY A 186 -12.00 -11.19 -5.35
C GLY A 186 -11.12 -11.78 -6.44
N ASN A 187 -11.10 -13.12 -6.54
CA ASN A 187 -10.43 -13.81 -7.64
C ASN A 187 -11.26 -13.84 -8.93
N ASN A 188 -12.56 -13.59 -8.81
CA ASN A 188 -13.54 -13.56 -9.89
C ASN A 188 -14.60 -12.49 -9.59
N ILE A 189 -15.45 -12.20 -10.58
CA ILE A 189 -16.49 -11.16 -10.49
C ILE A 189 -17.47 -11.45 -9.35
N PHE A 190 -17.82 -12.71 -9.12
CA PHE A 190 -18.73 -13.12 -8.03
C PHE A 190 -18.13 -12.85 -6.65
N GLU A 191 -16.88 -13.28 -6.41
CA GLU A 191 -16.16 -12.97 -5.16
C GLU A 191 -16.05 -11.46 -4.94
N LEU A 192 -15.81 -10.68 -6.00
CA LEU A 192 -15.71 -9.23 -5.92
C LEU A 192 -17.05 -8.58 -5.54
N GLU A 193 -18.17 -9.00 -6.15
CA GLU A 193 -19.51 -8.51 -5.81
C GLU A 193 -19.92 -8.90 -4.39
N GLN A 194 -19.64 -10.14 -3.99
CA GLN A 194 -19.90 -10.61 -2.64
C GLN A 194 -19.09 -9.82 -1.60
N SER A 195 -17.79 -9.69 -1.81
CA SER A 195 -16.90 -8.91 -0.94
C SER A 195 -17.35 -7.45 -0.84
N CYS A 196 -17.80 -6.85 -1.94
CA CYS A 196 -18.37 -5.52 -1.93
C CYS A 196 -19.60 -5.44 -1.02
N THR A 197 -20.54 -6.38 -1.18
CA THR A 197 -21.81 -6.40 -0.44
C THR A 197 -21.56 -6.58 1.06
N GLU A 198 -20.59 -7.41 1.43
CA GLU A 198 -20.19 -7.66 2.82
C GLU A 198 -19.49 -6.45 3.46
N ASN A 199 -18.72 -5.68 2.69
CA ASN A 199 -17.94 -4.54 3.19
C ASN A 199 -18.68 -3.20 3.12
N LEU A 200 -19.71 -3.08 2.27
CA LEU A 200 -20.47 -1.85 2.11
C LEU A 200 -21.52 -1.70 3.22
N ASN A 201 -21.25 -0.79 4.15
CA ASN A 201 -22.26 -0.34 5.10
C ASN A 201 -23.09 0.80 4.49
N LEU A 202 -24.19 0.43 3.83
CA LEU A 202 -25.05 1.38 3.13
C LEU A 202 -25.86 2.24 4.10
N SER A 203 -25.68 3.56 4.04
CA SER A 203 -26.51 4.55 4.71
C SER A 203 -27.37 5.31 3.70
N GLY A 204 -28.67 5.06 3.71
CA GLY A 204 -29.62 5.74 2.82
C GLY A 204 -29.66 5.18 1.40
N ASN A 205 -30.15 6.01 0.48
CA ASN A 205 -30.28 5.68 -0.94
C ASN A 205 -29.07 6.21 -1.70
N VAL A 206 -28.63 5.46 -2.71
CA VAL A 206 -27.51 5.84 -3.57
C VAL A 206 -27.98 5.95 -5.02
N ASP A 207 -27.59 7.00 -5.72
CA ASP A 207 -27.83 7.18 -7.16
C ASP A 207 -26.53 7.31 -7.97
N ASP A 208 -25.39 7.64 -7.33
CA ASP A 208 -24.08 7.70 -7.95
C ASP A 208 -23.07 6.70 -7.36
N VAL A 209 -22.40 5.95 -8.24
CA VAL A 209 -21.22 5.15 -7.90
C VAL A 209 -20.03 5.55 -8.74
N ARG A 210 -18.87 5.73 -8.10
CA ARG A 210 -17.60 6.06 -8.73
C ARG A 210 -16.57 5.03 -8.31
N VAL A 211 -16.16 4.17 -9.22
CA VAL A 211 -15.34 2.99 -8.91
C VAL A 211 -14.21 2.80 -9.92
N ARG A 212 -13.11 2.21 -9.46
CA ARG A 212 -11.99 1.79 -10.29
C ARG A 212 -11.59 0.38 -9.93
N LEU A 213 -11.03 -0.32 -10.91
CA LEU A 213 -10.55 -1.69 -10.75
C LEU A 213 -9.02 -1.71 -10.84
N ASN A 214 -8.37 -2.32 -9.86
CA ASN A 214 -6.92 -2.50 -9.77
C ASN A 214 -6.14 -1.19 -9.91
N GLY A 215 -6.65 -0.08 -9.36
CA GLY A 215 -6.02 1.24 -9.48
C GLY A 215 -6.11 1.90 -10.86
N GLY A 216 -6.89 1.32 -11.79
CA GLY A 216 -7.11 1.86 -13.13
C GLY A 216 -7.98 3.13 -13.17
N GLU A 217 -8.52 3.42 -14.34
CA GLU A 217 -9.37 4.59 -14.57
C GLU A 217 -10.62 4.58 -13.67
N LEU A 218 -10.96 5.76 -13.13
CA LEU A 218 -12.20 5.95 -12.38
C LEU A 218 -13.38 5.98 -13.36
N LYS A 219 -14.29 5.02 -13.20
CA LYS A 219 -15.54 4.94 -13.93
C LYS A 219 -16.71 5.34 -13.03
N THR A 220 -17.66 6.04 -13.60
CA THR A 220 -18.86 6.52 -12.88
C THR A 220 -20.10 5.90 -13.50
N SER A 221 -21.06 5.52 -12.67
CA SER A 221 -22.41 5.15 -13.10
C SER A 221 -23.43 5.89 -12.27
N HIS A 222 -24.44 6.40 -12.95
CA HIS A 222 -25.59 7.11 -12.39
C HIS A 222 -26.87 6.35 -12.74
N THR A 223 -27.86 6.35 -11.85
CA THR A 223 -29.20 5.80 -12.12
C THR A 223 -30.28 6.89 -12.01
N GLY A 224 -31.32 6.81 -12.83
CA GLY A 224 -32.47 7.72 -12.74
C GLY A 224 -33.42 7.43 -11.57
N GLY A 225 -33.09 6.45 -10.73
CA GLY A 225 -33.82 6.07 -9.52
C GLY A 225 -32.88 6.01 -8.32
N TRP A 226 -33.09 5.05 -7.43
CA TRP A 226 -32.24 4.86 -6.25
C TRP A 226 -31.88 3.39 -6.10
N TRP A 227 -30.63 3.10 -5.80
CA TRP A 227 -30.20 1.83 -5.24
C TRP A 227 -30.40 1.88 -3.73
N THR A 228 -31.13 0.91 -3.21
CA THR A 228 -31.60 0.91 -1.81
C THR A 228 -30.96 -0.20 -0.98
N THR A 229 -30.19 -1.09 -1.64
CA THR A 229 -29.50 -2.20 -1.00
C THR A 229 -28.02 -2.21 -1.37
N ALA A 230 -27.18 -2.69 -0.46
CA ALA A 230 -25.75 -2.85 -0.74
C ALA A 230 -25.50 -3.75 -1.96
N GLY A 231 -26.32 -4.80 -2.13
CA GLY A 231 -26.22 -5.70 -3.28
C GLY A 231 -26.52 -5.02 -4.62
N GLU A 232 -27.49 -4.10 -4.67
CA GLU A 232 -27.76 -3.30 -5.87
C GLU A 232 -26.59 -2.38 -6.20
N VAL A 233 -26.10 -1.62 -5.21
CA VAL A 233 -24.95 -0.72 -5.37
C VAL A 233 -23.73 -1.49 -5.87
N CYS A 234 -23.41 -2.61 -5.21
CA CYS A 234 -22.25 -3.43 -5.54
C CYS A 234 -22.33 -4.09 -6.91
N ARG A 235 -23.50 -4.60 -7.31
CA ARG A 235 -23.70 -5.16 -8.65
C ARG A 235 -23.52 -4.10 -9.74
N ASN A 236 -24.03 -2.89 -9.52
CA ASN A 236 -23.87 -1.79 -10.47
C ASN A 236 -22.41 -1.28 -10.50
N ALA A 237 -21.75 -1.17 -9.36
CA ALA A 237 -20.33 -0.86 -9.27
C ALA A 237 -19.47 -1.88 -10.04
N VAL A 238 -19.69 -3.17 -9.80
CA VAL A 238 -19.00 -4.26 -10.52
C VAL A 238 -19.30 -4.20 -12.02
N SER A 239 -20.58 -4.04 -12.41
CA SER A 239 -20.93 -3.88 -13.82
C SER A 239 -20.26 -2.66 -14.46
N THR A 240 -20.05 -1.58 -13.71
CA THR A 240 -19.43 -0.35 -14.21
C THR A 240 -17.95 -0.57 -14.55
N VAL A 241 -17.23 -1.34 -13.75
CA VAL A 241 -15.80 -1.59 -14.00
C VAL A 241 -15.52 -2.59 -15.12
N PHE A 242 -16.44 -3.53 -15.36
CA PHE A 242 -16.29 -4.58 -16.39
C PHE A 242 -17.02 -4.33 -17.72
N ARG A 243 -17.74 -3.20 -17.86
CA ARG A 243 -18.18 -2.67 -19.16
C ARG A 243 -17.03 -2.00 -19.89
#